data_AF-A0A067Q2K4-F1
#
_entry.id   AF-A0A067Q2K4-F1
#
_cell.length_a   1.000
_cell.length_b   1.000
_cell.length_c   1.000
_cell.angle_alpha   90.00
_cell.angle_beta   90.00
_cell.angle_gamma   90.00
#
_symmetry.space_group_name_H-M   'P 1'
#
loop_
_entity.id
_entity.type
_entity.pdbx_description
1 polymer ?
#
loop_
_entity_poly.entity_id
_entity_poly.type
_entity_poly.pdbx_seq_one_letter_code
_entity_poly.pdbx_strand_id
1 'polypeptide(L)'
;MAGTPRSIRSAIMVVRRFKSTHPHRSIDPTRVAAGLKAAIHNPNVSEEAKERAAERLESMGQETGQTLGSHTIEGLSTHRHATDTSGTRVSAGDDETHNRQMGGYKATLKNPNVSEEAKAHAREILKEDGYTFDRPEGATEEEHETRVLAGYKAALHNDRVSAEAKAHARQYLKEHGAL
;
A
#
# COMPACT_ATOMS: atom_id res chain seq x y z
N MET A 1 31.95 6.15 -69.37
CA MET A 1 31.35 4.92 -68.82
C MET A 1 32.07 4.57 -67.52
N ALA A 2 31.29 4.07 -66.55
CA ALA A 2 31.71 3.42 -65.31
C ALA A 2 32.49 4.26 -64.27
N GLY A 3 31.76 4.98 -63.42
CA GLY A 3 32.26 5.49 -62.14
C GLY A 3 31.39 4.98 -61.00
N THR A 4 31.84 3.94 -60.31
CA THR A 4 31.55 3.55 -58.91
C THR A 4 32.55 2.41 -58.56
N PRO A 5 32.85 2.06 -57.29
CA PRO A 5 32.07 2.37 -56.08
C PRO A 5 32.85 2.63 -54.76
N ARG A 6 32.07 2.96 -53.72
CA ARG A 6 32.27 2.66 -52.27
C ARG A 6 33.31 3.47 -51.48
N SER A 7 32.81 4.30 -50.55
CA SER A 7 32.99 4.03 -49.10
C SER A 7 32.11 4.97 -48.28
N ILE A 8 30.87 4.55 -47.97
CA ILE A 8 30.11 5.17 -46.89
C ILE A 8 30.57 4.45 -45.62
N ARG A 9 31.49 5.06 -44.88
CA ARG A 9 31.85 4.58 -43.54
C ARG A 9 30.62 4.68 -42.66
N SER A 10 30.13 3.52 -42.24
CA SER A 10 29.05 3.33 -41.29
C SER A 10 29.17 4.27 -40.08
N ALA A 11 28.13 5.08 -39.88
CA ALA A 11 27.84 5.66 -38.59
C ALA A 11 27.46 4.52 -37.63
N ILE A 12 28.42 4.06 -36.83
CA ILE A 12 28.16 3.16 -35.71
C ILE A 12 27.52 4.01 -34.62
N MET A 13 26.18 4.01 -34.60
CA MET A 13 25.38 4.46 -33.47
C MET A 13 25.67 3.52 -32.29
N VAL A 14 26.57 3.95 -31.40
CA VAL A 14 26.80 3.26 -30.12
C VAL A 14 25.60 3.52 -29.23
N VAL A 15 24.58 2.67 -29.35
CA VAL A 15 23.49 2.57 -28.37
C VAL A 15 24.10 2.05 -27.08
N ARG A 16 24.44 2.96 -26.16
CA ARG A 16 24.77 2.62 -24.78
C ARG A 16 23.54 1.97 -24.15
N ARG A 17 23.53 0.63 -24.11
CA ARG A 17 22.55 -0.15 -23.35
C ARG A 17 22.83 0.06 -21.87
N PHE A 18 22.06 0.93 -21.24
CA PHE A 18 22.04 1.12 -19.79
C PHE A 18 21.52 -0.17 -19.14
N LYS A 19 22.42 -1.06 -18.70
CA LYS A 19 22.05 -2.17 -17.83
C LYS A 19 21.73 -1.57 -16.46
N SER A 20 20.46 -1.39 -16.15
CA SER A 20 19.99 -1.08 -14.81
C SER A 20 20.40 -2.21 -13.86
N THR A 21 21.49 -2.02 -13.13
CA THR A 21 21.88 -2.87 -12.00
C THR A 21 21.16 -2.37 -10.75
N HIS A 22 19.86 -2.64 -10.66
CA HIS A 22 19.24 -2.69 -9.35
C HIS A 22 19.60 -4.05 -8.75
N PRO A 23 20.09 -4.13 -7.50
CA PRO A 23 20.24 -5.41 -6.82
C PRO A 23 18.85 -6.06 -6.80
N HIS A 24 18.67 -7.09 -7.62
CA HIS A 24 17.42 -7.81 -7.70
C HIS A 24 17.24 -8.46 -6.34
N ARG A 25 16.33 -7.91 -5.53
CA ARG A 25 15.86 -8.53 -4.29
C ARG A 25 15.60 -9.99 -4.64
N SER A 26 16.36 -10.91 -4.03
CA SER A 26 16.18 -12.34 -4.24
C SER A 26 14.73 -12.63 -3.95
N ILE A 27 13.95 -12.94 -4.98
CA ILE A 27 12.50 -13.09 -4.82
C ILE A 27 12.33 -14.38 -4.04
N ASP A 28 11.81 -14.26 -2.82
CA ASP A 28 11.61 -15.41 -1.93
C ASP A 28 10.78 -16.47 -2.68
N PRO A 29 11.30 -17.71 -2.88
CA PRO A 29 10.62 -18.73 -3.67
C PRO A 29 9.23 -19.06 -3.11
N THR A 30 9.07 -19.00 -1.80
CA THR A 30 7.77 -19.13 -1.10
C THR A 30 6.76 -18.07 -1.52
N ARG A 31 7.20 -16.81 -1.74
CA ARG A 31 6.30 -15.73 -2.20
C ARG A 31 5.93 -15.92 -3.66
N VAL A 32 6.86 -16.40 -4.49
CA VAL A 32 6.59 -16.72 -5.90
C VAL A 32 5.56 -17.83 -5.99
N ALA A 33 5.75 -18.93 -5.26
CA ALA A 33 4.81 -20.03 -5.20
C ALA A 33 3.41 -19.58 -4.73
N ALA A 34 3.34 -18.73 -3.70
CA ALA A 34 2.07 -18.16 -3.24
C ALA A 34 1.37 -17.31 -4.32
N GLY A 35 2.12 -16.48 -5.04
CA GLY A 35 1.59 -15.66 -6.14
C GLY A 35 1.10 -16.50 -7.32
N LEU A 36 1.85 -17.53 -7.71
CA LEU A 36 1.43 -18.46 -8.76
C LEU A 36 0.17 -19.24 -8.37
N LYS A 37 0.08 -19.69 -7.11
CA LYS A 37 -1.14 -20.34 -6.58
C LYS A 37 -2.35 -19.41 -6.60
N ALA A 38 -2.17 -18.15 -6.23
CA ALA A 38 -3.23 -17.15 -6.32
C ALA A 38 -3.69 -16.92 -7.77
N ALA A 39 -2.77 -16.91 -8.73
CA ALA A 39 -3.10 -16.77 -10.16
C ALA A 39 -3.93 -17.94 -10.69
N ILE A 40 -3.63 -19.18 -10.26
CA ILE A 40 -4.39 -20.38 -10.66
C ILE A 40 -5.87 -20.30 -10.22
N HIS A 41 -6.13 -19.80 -9.02
CA HIS A 41 -7.48 -19.71 -8.46
C HIS A 41 -8.24 -18.43 -8.83
N ASN A 42 -7.59 -17.47 -9.50
CA ASN A 42 -8.22 -16.21 -9.85
C ASN A 42 -9.11 -16.39 -11.11
N PRO A 43 -10.43 -16.13 -11.02
CA PRO A 43 -11.34 -16.25 -12.17
C PRO A 43 -11.05 -15.25 -13.29
N ASN A 44 -10.31 -14.17 -13.00
CA ASN A 44 -9.95 -13.13 -13.97
C ASN A 44 -8.65 -13.44 -14.74
N VAL A 45 -8.04 -14.60 -14.52
CA VAL A 45 -6.83 -15.04 -15.24
C VAL A 45 -7.24 -16.02 -16.34
N SER A 46 -6.60 -15.92 -17.51
CA SER A 46 -6.88 -16.84 -18.63
C SER A 46 -6.42 -18.26 -18.31
N GLU A 47 -7.08 -19.26 -18.88
CA GLU A 47 -6.73 -20.67 -18.68
C GLU A 47 -5.28 -20.97 -19.08
N GLU A 48 -4.81 -20.40 -20.19
CA GLU A 48 -3.40 -20.52 -20.63
C GLU A 48 -2.40 -19.94 -19.60
N ALA A 49 -2.78 -18.85 -18.91
CA ALA A 49 -1.94 -18.25 -17.87
C ALA A 49 -1.99 -19.07 -16.56
N LYS A 50 -3.12 -19.71 -16.24
CA LYS A 50 -3.24 -20.64 -15.10
C LYS A 50 -2.39 -21.89 -15.31
N GLU A 51 -2.41 -22.44 -16.52
CA GLU A 51 -1.60 -23.62 -16.88
C GLU A 51 -0.10 -23.32 -16.74
N ARG A 52 0.38 -22.20 -17.31
CA ARG A 52 1.76 -21.76 -17.11
C ARG A 52 2.13 -21.49 -15.65
N ALA A 53 1.18 -20.97 -14.86
CA ALA A 53 1.40 -20.76 -13.44
C ALA A 53 1.50 -22.08 -12.67
N ALA A 54 0.71 -23.09 -13.05
CA ALA A 54 0.74 -24.43 -12.48
C ALA A 54 2.05 -25.16 -12.82
N GLU A 55 2.49 -25.14 -14.08
CA GLU A 55 3.75 -25.75 -14.51
C GLU A 55 4.95 -25.13 -13.77
N ARG A 56 4.97 -23.80 -13.63
CA ARG A 56 6.03 -23.10 -12.91
C ARG A 56 5.99 -23.37 -11.41
N LEU A 57 4.81 -23.56 -10.83
CA LEU A 57 4.65 -23.96 -9.43
C LEU A 57 5.16 -25.39 -9.19
N GLU A 58 4.91 -26.31 -10.12
CA GLU A 58 5.40 -27.68 -10.05
C GLU A 58 6.93 -27.75 -10.17
N SER A 59 7.51 -27.03 -11.12
CA SER A 59 8.97 -26.91 -11.27
C SER A 59 9.62 -26.37 -9.99
N MET A 60 8.96 -25.40 -9.32
CA MET A 60 9.40 -24.85 -8.02
C MET A 60 9.16 -25.80 -6.82
N GLY A 61 8.16 -26.67 -6.90
CA GLY A 61 7.91 -27.70 -5.91
C GLY A 61 8.92 -28.85 -5.97
N GLN A 62 9.40 -29.19 -7.17
CA GLN A 62 10.41 -30.24 -7.37
C GLN A 62 11.80 -29.85 -6.85
N GLU A 63 12.20 -28.57 -7.02
CA GLU A 63 13.46 -28.03 -6.48
C GLU A 63 13.47 -27.93 -4.94
N THR A 64 12.30 -27.72 -4.32
CA THR A 64 12.13 -27.69 -2.86
C THR A 64 11.89 -29.08 -2.25
N GLY A 65 11.37 -30.03 -3.02
CA GLY A 65 11.16 -31.42 -2.62
C GLY A 65 12.44 -32.28 -2.57
N GLN A 66 13.47 -31.96 -3.36
CA GLN A 66 14.74 -32.72 -3.35
C GLN A 66 15.63 -32.45 -2.13
N THR A 67 15.45 -31.33 -1.42
CA THR A 67 16.17 -31.04 -0.16
C THR A 67 15.46 -31.55 1.09
N LEU A 68 14.23 -32.08 0.97
CA LEU A 68 13.40 -32.57 2.06
C LEU A 68 13.01 -34.05 1.91
N GLY A 69 13.78 -34.81 1.11
CA GLY A 69 13.51 -36.20 0.76
C GLY A 69 14.26 -37.27 1.56
N SER A 70 14.63 -37.06 2.83
CA SER A 70 15.12 -38.17 3.69
C SER A 70 15.12 -37.89 5.20
N HIS A 71 14.00 -37.45 5.78
CA HIS A 71 13.77 -37.75 7.21
C HIS A 71 12.28 -37.96 7.47
N THR A 72 11.92 -39.23 7.59
CA THR A 72 10.71 -39.72 8.23
C THR A 72 10.60 -39.13 9.64
N ILE A 73 9.64 -38.25 9.87
CA ILE A 73 9.11 -37.98 11.21
C ILE A 73 7.59 -38.07 11.11
N GLU A 74 7.06 -39.27 11.37
CA GLU A 74 5.73 -39.41 11.94
C GLU A 74 5.72 -38.66 13.27
N GLY A 75 4.91 -37.60 13.36
CA GLY A 75 4.86 -36.78 14.56
C GLY A 75 4.52 -35.34 14.22
N LEU A 76 3.23 -35.11 13.96
CA LEU A 76 2.61 -33.80 13.88
C LEU A 76 3.00 -32.95 15.11
N SER A 77 4.04 -32.13 14.98
CA SER A 77 4.41 -31.09 15.93
C SER A 77 4.28 -29.74 15.28
N THR A 78 3.20 -29.08 15.67
CA THR A 78 2.87 -27.66 15.61
C THR A 78 4.12 -26.76 15.60
N HIS A 79 4.64 -26.45 14.41
CA HIS A 79 5.69 -25.43 14.26
C HIS A 79 5.06 -24.05 14.26
N ARG A 80 4.94 -23.54 15.49
CA ARG A 80 4.77 -22.13 15.84
C ARG A 80 5.70 -21.28 14.98
N HIS A 81 5.12 -20.28 14.35
CA HIS A 81 5.81 -19.30 13.52
C HIS A 81 6.67 -18.40 14.39
N ALA A 82 7.88 -18.87 14.73
CA ALA A 82 8.91 -18.03 15.32
C ALA A 82 9.38 -17.03 14.25
N THR A 83 8.83 -15.81 14.29
CA THR A 83 9.42 -14.69 13.56
C THR A 83 10.68 -14.28 14.29
N ASP A 84 11.83 -14.69 13.76
CA ASP A 84 13.10 -14.09 14.11
C ASP A 84 13.14 -12.68 13.49
N THR A 85 12.48 -11.73 14.18
CA THR A 85 12.62 -10.29 13.92
C THR A 85 13.79 -9.79 14.75
N SER A 86 14.99 -10.29 14.44
CA SER A 86 16.25 -9.74 14.91
C SER A 86 16.67 -8.58 14.01
N GLY A 87 16.01 -7.44 14.19
CA GLY A 87 16.32 -6.24 13.42
C GLY A 87 15.67 -5.00 14.02
N THR A 88 16.28 -4.50 15.10
CA THR A 88 15.97 -3.21 15.75
C THR A 88 14.77 -3.23 16.70
N ARG A 89 15.01 -3.71 17.93
CA ARG A 89 14.20 -3.29 19.09
C ARG A 89 14.49 -1.82 19.38
N VAL A 90 13.83 -0.92 18.66
CA VAL A 90 13.53 0.40 19.24
C VAL A 90 12.28 0.19 20.08
N SER A 91 12.30 0.61 21.34
CA SER A 91 11.13 0.63 22.23
C SER A 91 10.08 1.64 21.73
N ALA A 92 9.41 1.29 20.63
CA ALA A 92 8.33 2.02 19.96
C ALA A 92 7.20 1.05 19.54
N GLY A 93 7.18 -0.16 20.11
CA GLY A 93 6.29 -1.26 19.70
C GLY A 93 4.87 -1.14 20.23
N ASP A 94 4.66 -0.45 21.35
CA ASP A 94 3.34 -0.35 21.98
C ASP A 94 2.46 0.67 21.24
N ASP A 95 3.00 1.86 20.92
CA ASP A 95 2.25 2.89 20.21
C ASP A 95 1.95 2.50 18.75
N GLU A 96 2.86 1.80 18.07
CA GLU A 96 2.65 1.42 16.67
C GLU A 96 1.59 0.31 16.52
N THR A 97 1.62 -0.68 17.40
CA THR A 97 0.61 -1.76 17.40
C THR A 97 -0.77 -1.20 17.74
N HIS A 98 -0.82 -0.30 18.72
CA HIS A 98 -2.02 0.42 19.11
C HIS A 98 -2.59 1.27 17.96
N ASN A 99 -1.78 2.12 17.33
CA ASN A 99 -2.21 2.95 16.19
C ASN A 99 -2.76 2.12 15.02
N ARG A 100 -2.14 0.97 14.72
CA ARG A 100 -2.63 0.04 13.69
C ARG A 100 -3.98 -0.57 14.07
N GLN A 101 -4.15 -0.96 15.33
CA GLN A 101 -5.42 -1.49 15.85
C GLN A 101 -6.54 -0.43 15.77
N MET A 102 -6.27 0.81 16.18
CA MET A 102 -7.24 1.92 16.06
C MET A 102 -7.57 2.23 14.60
N GLY A 103 -6.61 2.13 13.69
CA GLY A 103 -6.85 2.20 12.25
C GLY A 103 -7.81 1.11 11.75
N GLY A 104 -7.68 -0.11 12.27
CA GLY A 104 -8.58 -1.23 11.98
C GLY A 104 -10.02 -0.95 12.41
N TYR A 105 -10.23 -0.49 13.66
CA TYR A 105 -11.57 -0.14 14.13
C TYR A 105 -12.21 0.99 13.31
N LYS A 106 -11.43 1.97 12.84
CA LYS A 106 -11.93 3.01 11.92
C LYS A 106 -12.38 2.43 10.58
N ALA A 107 -11.63 1.48 10.03
CA ALA A 107 -12.00 0.80 8.79
C ALA A 107 -13.32 0.02 8.96
N THR A 108 -13.50 -0.63 10.11
CA THR A 108 -14.74 -1.33 10.46
C THR A 108 -15.96 -0.41 10.42
N LEU A 109 -15.86 0.82 10.93
CA LEU A 109 -16.97 1.79 10.90
C LEU A 109 -17.36 2.24 9.48
N LYS A 110 -16.40 2.24 8.55
CA LYS A 110 -16.63 2.67 7.16
C LYS A 110 -17.04 1.52 6.25
N ASN A 111 -16.84 0.27 6.66
CA ASN A 111 -17.18 -0.89 5.85
C ASN A 111 -18.70 -1.14 5.86
N PRO A 112 -19.39 -1.03 4.70
CA PRO A 112 -20.83 -1.28 4.63
C PRO A 112 -21.20 -2.74 4.90
N ASN A 113 -20.27 -3.68 4.73
CA ASN A 113 -20.50 -5.12 4.86
C ASN A 113 -20.28 -5.64 6.29
N VAL A 114 -19.99 -4.77 7.25
CA VAL A 114 -19.84 -5.15 8.66
C VAL A 114 -21.15 -4.96 9.41
N SER A 115 -21.44 -5.86 10.36
CA SER A 115 -22.63 -5.80 11.20
C SER A 115 -22.64 -4.54 12.09
N GLU A 116 -23.84 -4.10 12.45
CA GLU A 116 -24.02 -2.95 13.33
C GLU A 116 -23.45 -3.20 14.74
N GLU A 117 -23.50 -4.44 15.23
CA GLU A 117 -22.90 -4.82 16.51
C GLU A 117 -21.37 -4.66 16.51
N ALA A 118 -20.69 -5.12 15.45
CA ALA A 118 -19.25 -4.95 15.31
C ALA A 118 -18.86 -3.47 15.13
N LYS A 119 -19.70 -2.67 14.47
CA LYS A 119 -19.51 -1.21 14.40
C LYS A 119 -19.71 -0.56 15.77
N ALA A 120 -20.72 -0.96 16.54
CA ALA A 120 -20.95 -0.42 17.89
C ALA A 120 -19.74 -0.69 18.79
N HIS A 121 -19.24 -1.92 18.79
CA HIS A 121 -18.02 -2.28 19.53
C HIS A 121 -16.78 -1.49 19.05
N ALA A 122 -16.61 -1.33 17.74
CA ALA A 122 -15.51 -0.52 17.20
C ALA A 122 -15.59 0.96 17.64
N ARG A 123 -16.80 1.54 17.77
CA ARG A 123 -16.99 2.90 18.30
C ARG A 123 -16.61 2.99 19.77
N GLU A 124 -16.97 1.99 20.57
CA GLU A 124 -16.66 1.96 21.99
C GLU A 124 -15.15 1.96 22.25
N ILE A 125 -14.41 1.05 21.58
CA ILE A 125 -12.94 1.00 21.68
C ILE A 125 -12.29 2.30 21.20
N LEU A 126 -12.78 2.88 20.10
CA LEU A 126 -12.30 4.18 19.61
C LEU A 126 -12.54 5.32 20.61
N LYS A 127 -13.68 5.30 21.32
CA LYS A 127 -14.02 6.30 22.33
C LYS A 127 -13.15 6.17 23.58
N GLU A 128 -12.91 4.94 24.04
CA GLU A 128 -12.03 4.66 25.19
C GLU A 128 -10.61 5.17 24.96
N ASP A 129 -10.11 5.05 23.72
CA ASP A 129 -8.80 5.55 23.31
C ASP A 129 -8.73 7.09 23.10
N GLY A 130 -9.80 7.81 23.44
CA GLY A 130 -9.89 9.26 23.24
C GLY A 130 -10.08 9.67 21.79
N TYR A 131 -10.34 8.72 20.88
CA TYR A 131 -10.73 9.00 19.50
C TYR A 131 -12.23 9.31 19.42
N THR A 132 -12.60 10.54 19.80
CA THR A 132 -13.97 11.03 19.65
C THR A 132 -14.26 11.24 18.16
N PHE A 133 -15.18 10.44 17.63
CA PHE A 133 -15.71 10.62 16.26
C PHE A 133 -16.63 11.85 16.17
N ASP A 134 -17.19 12.26 17.30
CA ASP A 134 -17.98 13.46 17.43
C ASP A 134 -17.09 14.68 17.69
N ARG A 135 -17.52 15.81 17.14
CA ARG A 135 -17.04 17.17 17.44
C ARG A 135 -16.80 17.26 18.96
N PRO A 136 -15.64 17.77 19.43
CA PRO A 136 -15.34 17.77 20.86
C PRO A 136 -16.51 18.37 21.62
N GLU A 137 -17.01 17.71 22.66
CA GLU A 137 -18.11 18.26 23.46
C GLU A 137 -17.66 19.60 24.07
N GLY A 138 -18.15 20.70 23.48
CA GLY A 138 -17.74 22.07 23.78
C GLY A 138 -17.25 22.88 22.57
N ALA A 139 -16.79 22.25 21.50
CA ALA A 139 -16.58 22.94 20.23
C ALA A 139 -17.96 23.21 19.62
N THR A 140 -18.42 24.45 19.74
CA THR A 140 -19.66 24.88 19.12
C THR A 140 -19.46 24.94 17.60
N GLU A 141 -20.54 24.88 16.83
CA GLU A 141 -20.43 24.93 15.36
C GLU A 141 -19.78 26.26 14.92
N GLU A 142 -20.00 27.33 15.70
CA GLU A 142 -19.42 28.65 15.49
C GLU A 142 -17.88 28.65 15.64
N GLU A 143 -17.30 27.86 16.55
CA GLU A 143 -15.85 27.72 16.66
C GLU A 143 -15.23 26.98 15.48
N HIS A 144 -15.95 25.98 14.95
CA HIS A 144 -15.52 25.25 13.77
C HIS A 144 -15.54 26.18 12.55
N GLU A 145 -16.64 26.89 12.33
CA GLU A 145 -16.77 27.91 11.29
C GLU A 145 -15.67 28.97 11.40
N THR A 146 -15.39 29.47 12.60
CA THR A 146 -14.33 30.45 12.83
C THR A 146 -12.96 29.91 12.40
N ARG A 147 -12.63 28.66 12.74
CA ARG A 147 -11.36 28.01 12.31
C ARG A 147 -11.32 27.80 10.81
N VAL A 148 -12.43 27.40 10.19
CA VAL A 148 -12.54 27.22 8.73
C VAL A 148 -12.32 28.55 8.01
N LEU A 149 -13.00 29.61 8.43
CA LEU A 149 -12.85 30.95 7.86
C LEU A 149 -11.42 31.48 8.04
N ALA A 150 -10.78 31.25 9.19
CA ALA A 150 -9.38 31.58 9.41
C ALA A 150 -8.44 30.83 8.44
N GLY A 151 -8.70 29.54 8.20
CA GLY A 151 -7.96 28.72 7.24
C GLY A 151 -8.08 29.25 5.81
N TYR A 152 -9.29 29.60 5.37
CA TYR A 152 -9.50 30.19 4.05
C TYR A 152 -8.83 31.56 3.90
N LYS A 153 -8.86 32.40 4.94
CA LYS A 153 -8.10 33.67 4.95
C LYS A 153 -6.61 33.44 4.79
N ALA A 154 -6.05 32.46 5.52
CA ALA A 154 -4.63 32.11 5.39
C ALA A 154 -4.29 31.59 3.98
N ALA A 155 -5.18 30.81 3.36
CA ALA A 155 -4.98 30.29 2.01
C ALA A 155 -4.85 31.40 0.95
N LEU A 156 -5.54 32.55 1.11
CA LEU A 156 -5.43 33.69 0.20
C LEU A 156 -4.03 34.31 0.16
N HIS A 157 -3.34 34.30 1.31
CA HIS A 157 -2.02 34.89 1.48
C HIS A 157 -0.87 33.90 1.29
N ASN A 158 -1.16 32.61 1.18
CA ASN A 158 -0.14 31.59 1.01
C ASN A 158 0.27 31.45 -0.47
N ASP A 159 1.55 31.69 -0.77
CA ASP A 159 2.10 31.59 -2.14
C ASP A 159 2.12 30.16 -2.69
N ARG A 160 2.06 29.14 -1.82
CA ARG A 160 1.99 27.73 -2.23
C ARG A 160 0.60 27.32 -2.71
N VAL A 161 -0.41 28.14 -2.49
CA VAL A 161 -1.80 27.85 -2.88
C VAL A 161 -2.04 28.34 -4.30
N SER A 162 -2.67 27.49 -5.13
CA SER A 162 -2.97 27.80 -6.53
C SER A 162 -3.98 28.95 -6.66
N ALA A 163 -3.96 29.63 -7.82
CA ALA A 163 -4.91 30.70 -8.11
C ALA A 163 -6.38 30.23 -8.05
N GLU A 164 -6.66 29.01 -8.52
CA GLU A 164 -7.99 28.40 -8.45
C GLU A 164 -8.44 28.15 -7.00
N ALA A 165 -7.56 27.62 -6.16
CA ALA A 165 -7.86 27.40 -4.75
C ALA A 165 -8.05 28.73 -4.00
N LYS A 166 -7.30 29.78 -4.35
CA LYS A 166 -7.52 31.13 -3.82
C LYS A 166 -8.86 31.72 -4.26
N ALA A 167 -9.27 31.50 -5.51
CA ALA A 167 -10.58 31.95 -5.98
C ALA A 167 -11.72 31.28 -5.21
N HIS A 168 -11.63 29.96 -5.01
CA HIS A 168 -12.59 29.21 -4.20
C HIS A 168 -12.62 29.72 -2.74
N ALA A 169 -11.45 29.95 -2.15
CA ALA A 169 -11.34 30.52 -0.81
C ALA A 169 -12.00 31.90 -0.68
N ARG A 170 -11.88 32.77 -1.69
CA ARG A 170 -12.57 34.07 -1.72
C ARG A 170 -14.08 33.91 -1.80
N GLN A 171 -14.56 33.02 -2.65
CA GLN A 171 -16.00 32.78 -2.77
C GLN A 171 -16.59 32.28 -1.45
N TYR A 172 -15.94 31.29 -0.83
CA TYR A 172 -16.37 30.74 0.45
C TYR A 172 -16.43 31.81 1.55
N LEU A 173 -15.40 32.65 1.65
CA LEU A 173 -15.38 33.75 2.62
C LEU A 173 -16.47 34.80 2.34
N LYS A 174 -16.80 35.08 1.08
CA LYS A 174 -17.86 36.02 0.72
C LYS A 174 -19.25 35.48 1.10
N GLU A 175 -19.50 34.20 0.85
CA GLU A 175 -20.76 33.53 1.19
C GLU A 175 -20.99 33.50 2.71
N HIS A 176 -19.92 33.36 3.49
CA HIS A 176 -19.97 33.35 4.96
C HIS A 176 -19.77 34.75 5.58
N GLY A 177 -19.80 35.83 4.78
CA GLY A 177 -19.71 37.22 5.26
C GLY A 177 -18.37 37.59 5.90
N ALA A 178 -17.30 36.87 5.59
CA ALA A 178 -15.98 37.01 6.20
C ALA A 178 -14.97 37.77 5.33
N LEU A 179 -15.42 38.40 4.24
CA LEU A 179 -14.63 39.09 3.22
C LEU A 179 -15.03 40.56 3.05
#